data_AF-A0A850A6U5-F1
#
_entry.id   AF-A0A850A6U5-F1
#
_cell.length_a   1.000
_cell.length_b   1.000
_cell.length_c   1.000
_cell.angle_alpha   90.00
_cell.angle_beta   90.00
_cell.angle_gamma   90.00
#
_symmetry.space_group_name_H-M   'P 1'
#
loop_
_entity.id
_entity.type
_entity.pdbx_description
1 polymer ?
#
loop_
_entity_poly.entity_id
_entity_poly.type
_entity_poly.pdbx_seq_one_letter_code
_entity_poly.pdbx_strand_id
1 'polypeptide(L)' 'MKRFLVIIEQGKDNFSAYAPDLPGCVATGATYDDTLATMYEAIEFHLEAMIEDGEEIPSSPFSMTAYLAVPEPALRKAA' A
#
# COMPACT_ATOMS: atom_id res chain seq x y z
N MET A 1 -10.16 -10.57 12.79
CA MET A 1 -9.68 -10.13 11.47
C MET A 1 -9.12 -8.71 11.61
N LYS A 2 -7.83 -8.53 11.33
CA LYS A 2 -7.23 -7.19 11.13
C LYS A 2 -7.31 -6.83 9.65
N ARG A 3 -7.34 -5.54 9.33
CA ARG A 3 -7.37 -5.02 7.96
C ARG A 3 -6.27 -3.97 7.83
N PHE A 4 -5.57 -3.98 6.71
CA PHE A 4 -4.54 -3.02 6.37
C PHE A 4 -4.96 -2.26 5.12
N LEU A 5 -4.72 -0.94 5.12
CA LEU A 5 -4.87 -0.15 3.90
C LEU A 5 -3.72 -0.50 2.96
N VAL A 6 -4.05 -0.78 1.70
CA VAL A 6 -3.07 -0.97 0.64
C VAL A 6 -3.34 0.09 -0.43
N ILE A 7 -2.29 0.79 -0.84
CA ILE A 7 -2.31 1.70 -1.99
C ILE A 7 -1.73 0.96 -3.18
N ILE A 8 -2.42 1.02 -4.31
CA ILE A 8 -2.03 0.36 -5.55
C ILE A 8 -1.77 1.43 -6.59
N GLU A 9 -0.63 1.33 -7.26
CA GLU A 9 -0.19 2.25 -8.29
C GLU A 9 0.02 1.48 -9.59
N GLN A 10 -0.38 2.07 -10.71
CA GLN A 10 -0.14 1.51 -12.03
C GLN A 10 1.20 2.02 -12.56
N GLY A 11 2.11 1.10 -12.84
CA GLY A 11 3.34 1.36 -13.57
C GLY A 11 3.11 1.31 -15.08
N LYS A 12 4.19 1.35 -15.85
CA LYS A 12 4.11 1.31 -17.32
C LYS A 12 3.48 0.00 -17.84
N ASP A 13 3.98 -1.12 -17.31
CA ASP A 13 3.64 -2.48 -17.77
C ASP A 13 3.26 -3.40 -16.60
N ASN A 14 3.08 -2.86 -15.40
CA ASN A 14 2.81 -3.61 -14.16
C ASN A 14 2.03 -2.78 -13.13
N PHE A 15 1.80 -3.36 -11.97
CA PHE A 15 1.26 -2.70 -10.79
C PHE A 15 2.21 -2.84 -9.61
N SER A 16 2.21 -1.84 -8.74
CA SER A 16 2.89 -1.85 -7.44
C SER A 16 1.87 -1.61 -6.33
N ALA A 17 2.16 -2.15 -5.15
CA ALA A 17 1.36 -1.96 -3.96
C ALA A 17 2.25 -1.70 -2.74
N TYR A 18 1.74 -0.92 -1.79
CA TYR A 18 2.37 -0.75 -0.48
C TYR A 18 1.31 -0.56 0.60
N ALA A 19 1.64 -0.97 1.82
CA ALA A 19 0.82 -0.75 3.00
C ALA A 19 1.39 0.41 3.83
N PRO A 20 0.74 1.58 3.88
CA PRO A 20 1.27 2.74 4.61
C PRO A 20 1.49 2.48 6.11
N ASP A 21 0.65 1.64 6.71
CA ASP A 21 0.72 1.28 8.13
C ASP A 21 1.76 0.18 8.44
N LEU A 22 2.39 -0.41 7.41
CA LEU A 22 3.46 -1.40 7.53
C LEU A 22 4.68 -0.92 6.72
N PRO A 23 5.50 -0.01 7.27
CA PRO A 23 6.60 0.60 6.55
C PRO A 23 7.56 -0.43 5.95
N GLY A 24 7.82 -0.33 4.65
CA GLY A 24 8.67 -1.27 3.93
C GLY A 24 7.96 -2.52 3.39
N CYS A 25 6.68 -2.74 3.74
CA CYS A 25 5.87 -3.80 3.15
C CYS A 25 5.34 -3.34 1.78
N VAL A 26 5.92 -3.91 0.72
CA VAL A 26 5.65 -3.57 -0.69
C VAL A 26 5.50 -4.83 -1.53
N ALA A 27 4.76 -4.75 -2.63
CA ALA A 27 4.59 -5.82 -3.58
C ALA A 27 4.45 -5.29 -5.02
N THR A 28 4.68 -6.14 -6.01
CA THR A 28 4.47 -5.83 -7.42
C THR A 28 3.90 -7.03 -8.16
N GLY A 29 3.09 -6.80 -9.19
CA GLY A 29 2.53 -7.87 -10.02
C GLY A 29 2.23 -7.41 -11.45
N ALA A 30 2.05 -8.36 -12.37
CA ALA A 30 1.73 -8.05 -13.75
C ALA A 30 0.29 -7.52 -13.90
N THR A 31 -0.62 -8.02 -13.07
CA THR A 31 -2.01 -7.58 -13.00
C THR A 31 -2.38 -7.05 -11.63
N TYR A 32 -3.56 -6.41 -11.55
CA TYR A 32 -4.13 -5.96 -10.29
C TYR A 32 -4.31 -7.12 -9.30
N ASP A 33 -4.88 -8.24 -9.75
CA ASP A 33 -5.13 -9.41 -8.91
C ASP A 33 -3.82 -10.09 -8.47
N ASP A 34 -2.83 -10.21 -9.36
CA ASP A 34 -1.51 -10.75 -9.01
C ASP A 34 -0.83 -9.90 -7.93
N THR A 35 -0.97 -8.57 -8.06
CA THR A 35 -0.41 -7.62 -7.10
C THR A 35 -1.07 -7.73 -5.75
N LEU A 36 -2.41 -7.89 -5.71
CA LEU A 36 -3.14 -8.12 -4.47
C LEU A 36 -2.75 -9.43 -3.79
N ALA A 37 -2.63 -10.52 -4.56
CA ALA A 37 -2.20 -11.81 -4.03
C ALA A 37 -0.79 -11.72 -3.43
N THR A 38 0.14 -11.12 -4.17
CA THR A 38 1.53 -10.92 -3.70
C THR A 38 1.58 -10.00 -2.47
N MET A 39 0.75 -8.95 -2.43
CA MET A 39 0.68 -8.05 -1.27
C MET A 39 0.13 -8.75 -0.03
N TYR A 40 -0.84 -9.65 -0.20
CA TYR A 40 -1.37 -10.45 0.90
C TYR A 40 -0.26 -11.31 1.53
N GLU A 41 0.50 -12.04 0.72
CA GLU A 41 1.65 -12.84 1.17
C GLU A 41 2.73 -11.97 1.83
N ALA A 42 3.03 -10.80 1.26
CA ALA A 42 4.01 -9.87 1.81
C ALA A 42 3.59 -9.33 3.20
N ILE A 43 2.29 -9.07 3.41
CA ILE A 43 1.76 -8.65 4.71
C ILE A 43 1.87 -9.79 5.72
N GLU A 44 1.48 -11.01 5.36
CA GLU A 44 1.60 -12.17 6.26
C GLU A 44 3.05 -12.37 6.70
N PHE A 45 3.99 -12.41 5.75
CA PHE A 45 5.41 -12.57 6.03
C PHE A 45 5.98 -11.42 6.90
N HIS A 46 5.58 -10.18 6.62
CA HIS A 46 6.04 -9.03 7.41
C HIS A 46 5.54 -9.08 8.86
N LEU A 47 4.28 -9.48 9.07
CA LEU A 47 3.72 -9.64 10.41
C LEU A 47 4.37 -10.79 11.19
N GLU A 48 4.74 -11.89 10.52
CA GLU A 48 5.51 -12.97 11.12
C GLU A 48 6.86 -12.47 11.63
N ALA A 49 7.61 -11.73 10.79
CA ALA A 49 8.89 -11.14 11.19
C ALA A 49 8.75 -10.18 12.39
N MET A 50 7.73 -9.30 12.38
CA MET A 50 7.45 -8.41 13.52
C MET A 50 7.21 -9.18 14.82
N ILE A 51 6.48 -10.31 14.76
CA ILE A 51 6.22 -11.16 15.92
C ILE A 51 7.52 -11.80 16.44
N GLU A 52 8.37 -12.30 15.53
CA GLU A 52 9.66 -12.91 15.88
C GLU A 52 10.61 -11.90 16.54
N ASP A 53 10.61 -10.67 16.07
CA ASP A 53 11.42 -9.57 16.62
C ASP A 53 10.81 -8.94 17.89
N GLY A 54 9.61 -9.37 18.31
CA GLY A 54 8.91 -8.85 19.49
C GLY A 54 8.33 -7.45 19.30
N GLU A 55 8.11 -7.02 18.06
CA GLU A 55 7.49 -5.75 17.72
C GLU A 55 5.97 -5.79 17.89
N GLU A 56 5.38 -4.64 18.19
CA GLU A 56 3.92 -4.53 18.31
C GLU A 56 3.27 -4.41 16.93
N ILE A 57 2.35 -5.33 16.63
CA ILE A 57 1.50 -5.21 15.44
C ILE A 57 0.55 -4.02 15.60
N PRO A 58 0.48 -3.09 14.62
CA PRO A 58 -0.43 -1.95 14.67
C PRO A 58 -1.86 -2.37 15.05
N SER A 59 -2.40 -1.73 16.09
CA SER A 59 -3.72 -2.08 16.65
C SER A 59 -4.86 -1.72 15.70
N SER A 60 -4.69 -0.67 14.90
CA SER A 60 -5.64 -0.18 13.90
C SER A 60 -4.89 0.48 12.74
N PRO A 61 -5.41 0.42 11.51
CA PRO A 61 -4.91 1.27 10.45
C PRO A 61 -5.09 2.74 10.86
N PHE A 62 -4.01 3.50 10.92
CA PHE A 62 -4.05 4.95 11.19
C PHE A 62 -3.94 5.77 9.90
N SER A 63 -3.67 5.10 8.78
CA SER A 63 -3.70 5.71 7.45
C SER A 63 -5.11 5.75 6.88
N MET A 64 -5.43 6.87 6.23
CA MET A 64 -6.69 7.08 5.51
C MET A 64 -6.40 7.49 4.07
N THR A 65 -7.22 7.03 3.14
CA THR A 65 -7.19 7.52 1.75
C THR A 65 -8.15 8.70 1.58
N ALA A 66 -7.72 9.72 0.84
CA ALA A 66 -8.55 10.85 0.47
C ALA A 66 -8.20 11.30 -0.96
N TYR A 67 -9.23 11.57 -1.75
CA TYR A 67 -9.08 12.21 -3.06
C TYR A 67 -9.37 13.70 -2.91
N LEU A 68 -8.46 14.55 -3.42
CA LEU A 68 -8.65 15.99 -3.50
C LEU A 68 -8.80 16.40 -4.96
N ALA A 69 -9.88 17.11 -5.28
CA ALA A 69 -10.09 17.66 -6.60
C ALA A 69 -9.43 19.03 -6.72
N VAL A 70 -8.55 19.20 -7.70
CA VAL A 70 -7.93 20.48 -8.04
C VAL A 70 -8.42 20.92 -9.42
N PRO A 71 -8.94 22.15 -9.58
CA PRO A 71 -9.47 22.59 -10.87
C PRO A 71 -8.34 22.75 -11.90
N GLU A 72 -8.57 22.32 -13.15
CA GLU A 72 -7.56 22.33 -14.22
C GLU A 72 -6.81 23.66 -14.41
N PRO A 73 -7.44 24.85 -14.28
CA PRO A 73 -6.72 26.12 -14.39
C PRO A 73 -5.57 26.29 -13.40
N ALA A 74 -5.61 25.62 -12.23
CA ALA A 74 -4.53 25.66 -11.24
C ALA A 74 -3.31 24.81 -11.66
N LEU A 75 -3.50 23.79 -12.50
CA LEU A 75 -2.44 22.89 -12.97
C LEU A 75 -1.54 23.56 -14.03
N ARG A 76 -2.08 24.50 -14.80
CA ARG A 76 -1.35 25.18 -15.90
C ARG A 76 -0.29 26.19 -15.45
N LYS A 77 -0.30 26.60 -14.17
CA LYS A 77 0.68 27.57 -13.62
C LYS A 77 2.01 26.93 -13.20
N ALA A 78 2.11 25.61 -13.25
CA ALA A 78 3.29 24.85 -12.83
C ALA A 78 4.13 24.31 -14.03
N ALA A 79 3.80 24.73 -15.26
CA ALA A 79 4.49 24.33 -16.50
C ALA A 79 5.25 25.50 -17.12
#